data_AF-A0A9E2NZQ3-F1
#
_entry.id   AF-A0A9E2NZQ3-F1
#
_cell.length_a   1.000
_cell.length_b   1.000
_cell.length_c   1.000
_cell.angle_alpha   90.00
_cell.angle_beta   90.00
_cell.angle_gamma   90.00
#
_symmetry.space_group_name_H-M   'P 1'
#
loop_
_entity.id
_entity.type
_entity.pdbx_description
1 polymer ?
#
loop_
_entity_poly.entity_id
_entity_poly.type
_entity_poly.pdbx_seq_one_letter_code
_entity_poly.pdbx_strand_id
1 'polypeptide(L)'
;MILLGTGSKKNPVKQLAKKVEEKILQTTSDNLIEELIKLDGIGPSKAVSIAAAIELGRRQNNHSGQQIKKPTDLIPFVQHYSMETQEHFIVITLNGAHEIIKIKTISVGTINRTVVHPREVFLPAIKDMATALI
;
A
#
# COMPACT_ATOMS: atom_id res chain seq x y z
N MET A 1 -14.79 -0.30 10.28
CA MET A 1 -16.24 -0.31 10.57
C MET A 1 -17.01 0.84 9.90
N ILE A 2 -16.42 2.03 9.73
CA ILE A 2 -17.09 3.18 9.09
C ILE A 2 -17.61 2.88 7.67
N LEU A 3 -16.83 2.21 6.81
CA LEU A 3 -17.25 1.88 5.44
C LEU A 3 -18.41 0.87 5.36
N LEU A 4 -18.50 -0.05 6.32
CA LEU A 4 -19.57 -1.06 6.35
C LEU A 4 -20.82 -0.54 7.07
N GLY A 5 -20.65 0.39 8.01
CA GLY A 5 -21.68 0.89 8.91
C GLY A 5 -22.19 -0.22 9.84
N THR A 6 -23.12 -1.01 9.32
CA THR A 6 -23.80 -2.12 10.01
C THR A 6 -23.64 -3.45 9.27
N GLY A 7 -23.85 -4.55 9.98
CA GLY A 7 -23.91 -5.90 9.41
C GLY A 7 -25.25 -6.20 8.73
N SER A 8 -25.45 -7.46 8.34
CA SER A 8 -26.75 -7.97 7.89
C SER A 8 -27.46 -8.73 9.02
N LYS A 9 -28.73 -9.12 8.79
CA LYS A 9 -29.48 -10.01 9.69
C LYS A 9 -28.76 -11.35 9.92
N LYS A 10 -28.01 -11.84 8.93
CA LYS A 10 -27.28 -13.12 8.99
C LYS A 10 -25.83 -12.96 9.42
N ASN A 11 -25.23 -11.80 9.18
CA ASN A 11 -23.80 -11.56 9.41
C ASN A 11 -23.59 -10.29 10.25
N PRO A 12 -23.23 -10.41 11.55
CA PRO A 12 -22.76 -9.28 12.32
C PRO A 12 -21.58 -8.57 11.63
N VAL A 13 -21.45 -7.26 11.81
CA VAL A 13 -20.51 -6.41 11.04
C VAL A 13 -19.07 -6.92 11.04
N LYS A 14 -18.59 -7.51 12.15
CA LYS A 14 -17.25 -8.11 12.23
C LYS A 14 -17.08 -9.33 11.33
N GLN A 15 -18.08 -10.21 11.28
CA GLN A 15 -18.05 -11.39 10.41
C GLN A 15 -18.18 -10.99 8.95
N LEU A 16 -19.04 -10.01 8.66
CA LEU A 16 -19.16 -9.44 7.31
C LEU A 16 -17.84 -8.82 6.85
N ALA A 17 -17.14 -8.10 7.73
CA ALA A 17 -15.83 -7.51 7.43
C ALA A 17 -14.80 -8.57 7.03
N LYS A 18 -14.74 -9.69 7.76
CA LYS A 18 -13.83 -10.79 7.43
C LYS A 18 -14.14 -11.41 6.07
N LYS A 19 -15.42 -11.61 5.75
CA LYS A 19 -15.85 -12.10 4.42
C LYS A 19 -15.49 -11.11 3.30
N VAL A 20 -15.63 -9.81 3.54
CA VAL A 20 -15.23 -8.77 2.59
C VAL A 20 -13.73 -8.80 2.36
N GLU A 21 -12.92 -8.91 3.41
CA GLU A 21 -11.46 -9.02 3.33
C GLU A 21 -11.04 -10.24 2.50
N GLU A 22 -11.58 -11.42 2.83
CA GLU A 22 -11.34 -12.66 2.07
C GLU A 22 -11.72 -12.50 0.59
N LYS A 23 -12.84 -11.83 0.30
CA LYS A 23 -13.30 -11.58 -1.07
C LYS A 23 -12.39 -10.64 -1.84
N ILE A 24 -11.91 -9.56 -1.21
CA ILE A 24 -10.95 -8.62 -1.82
C ILE A 24 -9.66 -9.35 -2.21
N LEU A 25 -9.14 -10.23 -1.34
CA LEU A 25 -7.92 -10.98 -1.61
C LEU A 25 -8.04 -11.98 -2.78
N GLN A 26 -9.26 -12.40 -3.12
CA GLN A 26 -9.55 -13.36 -4.19
C GLN A 26 -9.97 -12.70 -5.50
N THR A 27 -10.05 -11.36 -5.55
CA THR A 27 -10.63 -10.63 -6.68
C THR A 27 -9.64 -9.66 -7.29
N THR A 28 -9.87 -9.35 -8.57
CA THR A 28 -9.10 -8.35 -9.32
C THR A 28 -9.82 -7.01 -9.26
N SER A 29 -9.11 -5.91 -9.52
CA SER A 29 -9.70 -4.57 -9.51
C SER A 29 -10.91 -4.43 -10.45
N ASP A 30 -10.89 -5.15 -11.57
CA ASP A 30 -11.91 -5.04 -12.62
C ASP A 30 -13.26 -5.64 -12.22
N ASN A 31 -13.27 -6.66 -11.36
CA ASN A 31 -14.50 -7.36 -10.94
C ASN A 31 -14.85 -7.16 -9.45
N LEU A 32 -14.11 -6.33 -8.73
CA LEU A 32 -14.24 -6.16 -7.29
C LEU A 32 -15.67 -5.78 -6.85
N ILE A 33 -16.30 -4.82 -7.53
CA ILE A 33 -17.64 -4.35 -7.15
C ILE A 33 -18.67 -5.47 -7.32
N GLU A 34 -18.65 -6.16 -8.45
CA GLU A 34 -19.57 -7.27 -8.75
C GLU A 34 -19.44 -8.40 -7.73
N GLU A 35 -18.21 -8.71 -7.35
CA GLU A 35 -17.89 -9.76 -6.39
C GLU A 35 -18.28 -9.39 -4.95
N LEU A 36 -18.17 -8.12 -4.58
CA LEU A 36 -18.60 -7.62 -3.27
C LEU A 36 -20.12 -7.61 -3.13
N ILE A 37 -20.87 -7.26 -4.18
CA ILE A 37 -22.34 -7.24 -4.16
C ILE A 37 -22.93 -8.64 -3.92
N LYS A 38 -22.21 -9.71 -4.26
CA LYS A 38 -22.62 -11.10 -4.00
C LYS A 38 -22.66 -11.44 -2.49
N LEU A 39 -22.08 -10.61 -1.62
CA LEU A 39 -22.07 -10.83 -0.18
C LEU A 39 -23.36 -10.31 0.48
N ASP A 40 -24.06 -11.18 1.21
CA ASP A 40 -25.24 -10.82 2.00
C ASP A 40 -24.92 -9.71 3.01
N GLY A 41 -25.52 -8.53 2.83
CA GLY A 41 -25.26 -7.33 3.63
C GLY A 41 -24.46 -6.24 2.92
N ILE A 42 -23.97 -6.49 1.71
CA ILE A 42 -23.26 -5.53 0.86
C ILE A 42 -24.15 -5.18 -0.35
N GLY A 43 -24.81 -4.03 -0.27
CA GLY A 43 -25.48 -3.45 -1.43
C GLY A 43 -24.52 -2.64 -2.32
N PRO A 44 -24.98 -2.14 -3.48
CA PRO A 44 -24.16 -1.38 -4.42
C PRO A 44 -23.42 -0.19 -3.79
N SER A 45 -24.10 0.57 -2.91
CA SER A 45 -23.49 1.73 -2.24
C SER A 45 -22.30 1.35 -1.35
N LYS A 46 -22.40 0.24 -0.59
CA LYS A 46 -21.29 -0.25 0.25
C LYS A 46 -20.15 -0.78 -0.61
N ALA A 47 -20.46 -1.55 -1.66
CA ALA A 47 -19.46 -2.07 -2.59
C ALA A 47 -18.67 -0.95 -3.27
N VAL A 48 -19.35 0.08 -3.79
CA VAL A 48 -18.70 1.25 -4.40
C VAL A 48 -17.86 2.02 -3.38
N SER A 49 -18.36 2.23 -2.16
CA SER A 49 -17.59 2.91 -1.11
C SER A 49 -16.31 2.16 -0.74
N ILE A 50 -16.37 0.83 -0.65
CA ILE A 50 -15.20 -0.01 -0.38
C ILE A 50 -14.22 0.05 -1.56
N ALA A 51 -14.69 -0.12 -2.79
CA ALA A 51 -13.86 -0.05 -3.99
C ALA A 51 -13.19 1.33 -4.14
N ALA A 52 -13.93 2.41 -3.89
CA ALA A 52 -13.39 3.76 -3.89
C ALA A 52 -12.32 3.96 -2.81
N ALA A 53 -12.53 3.43 -1.60
CA ALA A 53 -11.53 3.51 -0.52
C ALA A 53 -10.24 2.76 -0.90
N ILE A 54 -10.36 1.58 -1.51
CA ILE A 54 -9.22 0.80 -2.00
C ILE A 54 -8.50 1.55 -3.13
N GLU A 55 -9.22 2.10 -4.11
CA GLU A 55 -8.61 2.85 -5.21
C GLU A 55 -7.95 4.15 -4.73
N LEU A 56 -8.54 4.86 -3.76
CA LEU A 56 -7.90 6.02 -3.13
C LEU A 56 -6.62 5.62 -2.41
N GLY A 57 -6.63 4.52 -1.65
CA GLY A 57 -5.43 3.97 -1.06
C GLY A 57 -4.39 3.59 -2.12
N ARG A 58 -4.81 2.97 -3.22
CA ARG A 58 -3.93 2.64 -4.35
C ARG A 58 -3.31 3.90 -4.94
N ARG A 59 -4.09 4.95 -5.22
CA ARG A 59 -3.60 6.22 -5.79
C ARG A 59 -2.64 6.94 -4.86
N GLN A 60 -2.94 7.01 -3.56
CA GLN A 60 -2.01 7.59 -2.60
C GLN A 60 -0.69 6.82 -2.53
N ASN A 61 -0.75 5.50 -2.65
CA ASN A 61 0.42 4.63 -2.58
C ASN A 61 1.08 4.37 -3.95
N ASN A 62 0.51 4.88 -5.05
CA ASN A 62 1.04 4.67 -6.39
C ASN A 62 2.10 5.73 -6.66
N HIS A 63 3.31 5.46 -6.19
CA HIS A 63 4.49 6.29 -6.42
C HIS A 63 5.10 6.05 -7.82
N SER A 64 4.58 5.04 -8.55
CA SER A 64 5.11 4.60 -9.84
C SER A 64 5.02 5.70 -10.89
N GLY A 65 6.15 6.02 -11.53
CA GLY A 65 6.21 7.00 -12.62
C GLY A 65 6.52 8.43 -12.17
N GLN A 66 6.71 8.71 -10.87
CA GLN A 66 7.16 10.03 -10.46
C GLN A 66 8.67 10.17 -10.65
N GLN A 67 9.07 11.06 -11.56
CA GLN A 67 10.47 11.40 -11.81
C GLN A 67 11.10 12.20 -10.66
N ILE A 68 12.28 11.76 -10.21
CA ILE A 68 13.12 12.42 -9.21
C ILE A 68 14.27 13.13 -9.91
N LYS A 69 14.30 14.47 -9.83
CA LYS A 69 15.37 15.32 -10.38
C LYS A 69 16.27 15.90 -9.30
N LYS A 70 15.72 16.08 -8.10
CA LYS A 70 16.42 16.64 -6.92
C LYS A 70 15.89 16.00 -5.63
N PRO A 71 16.65 16.03 -4.53
CA PRO A 71 16.24 15.42 -3.26
C PRO A 71 14.86 15.88 -2.76
N THR A 72 14.49 17.14 -3.03
CA THR A 72 13.20 17.70 -2.58
C THR A 72 11.99 17.08 -3.28
N ASP A 73 12.17 16.49 -4.47
CA ASP A 73 11.08 15.81 -5.18
C ASP A 73 10.63 14.54 -4.43
N LEU A 74 11.48 14.00 -3.56
CA LEU A 74 11.21 12.80 -2.79
C LEU A 74 10.36 13.05 -1.54
N ILE A 75 10.39 14.28 -1.02
CA ILE A 75 9.78 14.64 0.27
C ILE A 75 8.31 14.24 0.37
N PRO A 76 7.44 14.49 -0.63
CA PRO A 76 6.04 14.08 -0.56
C PRO A 76 5.83 12.58 -0.32
N PHE A 77 6.80 11.76 -0.73
CA PHE A 77 6.73 10.30 -0.67
C PHE A 77 7.32 9.70 0.61
N VAL A 78 8.24 10.40 1.27
CA VAL A 78 8.91 9.92 2.48
C VAL A 78 8.57 10.71 3.74
N GLN A 79 7.84 11.83 3.61
CA GLN A 79 7.52 12.71 4.74
C GLN A 79 6.81 11.99 5.90
N HIS A 80 6.00 10.97 5.62
CA HIS A 80 5.26 10.27 6.66
C HIS A 80 6.17 9.51 7.63
N TYR A 81 7.37 9.09 7.20
CA TYR A 81 8.36 8.48 8.08
C TYR A 81 8.91 9.43 9.14
N SER A 82 8.77 10.76 8.96
CA SER A 82 9.16 11.73 9.98
C SER A 82 8.29 11.68 11.24
N MET A 83 7.12 11.04 11.16
CA MET A 83 6.21 10.86 12.28
C MET A 83 6.46 9.55 13.04
N GLU A 84 7.34 8.68 12.53
CA GLU A 84 7.67 7.41 13.16
C GLU A 84 8.56 7.62 14.39
N THR A 85 8.34 6.81 15.43
CA THR A 85 9.09 6.89 16.69
C THR A 85 10.41 6.11 16.63
N GLN A 86 10.58 5.26 15.63
CA GLN A 86 11.76 4.43 15.41
C GLN A 86 12.51 4.89 14.16
N GLU A 87 13.82 4.65 14.13
CA GLU A 87 14.62 4.89 12.92
C GLU A 87 14.22 3.93 11.80
N HIS A 88 14.10 4.42 10.57
CA HIS A 88 13.78 3.58 9.42
C HIS A 88 14.88 3.75 8.36
N PHE A 89 15.47 2.63 7.93
CA PHE A 89 16.32 2.62 6.73
C PHE A 89 15.47 2.25 5.53
N ILE A 90 15.35 3.18 4.58
CA ILE A 90 14.46 3.08 3.43
C ILE A 90 15.32 3.04 2.17
N VAL A 91 14.92 2.21 1.21
CA VAL A 91 15.51 2.15 -0.12
C VAL A 91 14.43 2.44 -1.13
N ILE A 92 14.78 3.24 -2.14
CA ILE A 92 13.89 3.64 -3.21
C ILE A 92 14.50 3.19 -4.53
N THR A 93 13.79 2.33 -5.23
CA THR A 93 14.20 1.80 -6.52
C THR A 93 13.72 2.73 -7.63
N LEU A 94 14.62 3.06 -8.57
CA LEU A 94 14.32 3.95 -9.70
C LEU A 94 14.52 3.25 -11.05
N ASN A 95 13.73 3.64 -12.04
CA ASN A 95 13.91 3.22 -13.44
C ASN A 95 14.89 4.13 -14.20
N GLY A 96 15.14 3.82 -15.48
CA GLY A 96 16.09 4.55 -16.33
C GLY A 96 15.74 6.03 -16.58
N ALA A 97 14.49 6.43 -16.33
CA ALA A 97 14.04 7.81 -16.37
C ALA A 97 14.12 8.52 -15.01
N HIS A 98 14.72 7.88 -14.00
CA HIS A 98 14.72 8.29 -12.59
C HIS A 98 13.32 8.40 -11.99
N GLU A 99 12.38 7.59 -12.48
CA GLU A 99 11.06 7.50 -11.87
C GLU A 99 11.05 6.46 -10.76
N ILE A 100 10.34 6.75 -9.66
CA ILE A 100 10.15 5.79 -8.57
C ILE A 100 9.47 4.54 -9.13
N ILE A 101 10.09 3.38 -8.89
CA ILE A 101 9.46 2.07 -9.06
C ILE A 101 8.82 1.67 -7.74
N LYS A 102 9.58 1.74 -6.64
CA LYS A 102 9.13 1.31 -5.31
C LYS A 102 9.88 2.01 -4.19
N ILE A 103 9.20 2.19 -3.06
CA ILE A 103 9.78 2.64 -1.78
C ILE A 103 9.65 1.47 -0.80
N LYS A 104 10.75 1.09 -0.15
CA LYS A 104 10.77 -0.07 0.75
C LYS A 104 11.59 0.21 2.00
N THR A 105 10.99 -0.03 3.16
CA THR A 105 11.73 -0.09 4.43
C THR A 105 12.52 -1.41 4.49
N ILE A 106 13.84 -1.30 4.62
CA ILE A 106 14.76 -2.44 4.70
C ILE A 106 14.96 -2.89 6.14
N SER A 107 15.06 -1.93 7.05
CA SER A 107 15.16 -2.19 8.48
C SER A 107 14.45 -1.11 9.26
N VAL A 108 13.84 -1.52 10.36
CA VAL A 108 13.42 -0.63 11.43
C VAL A 108 14.47 -0.75 12.54
N GLY A 109 14.95 0.38 13.00
CA GLY A 109 15.99 0.51 14.01
C GLY A 109 15.52 0.07 15.38
N THR A 110 16.50 -0.18 16.22
CA THR A 110 16.31 -0.37 17.65
C THR A 110 16.49 0.98 18.36
N ILE A 111 16.61 0.97 19.69
CA ILE A 111 16.75 2.17 20.53
C ILE A 111 17.90 3.09 20.07
N ASN A 112 19.02 2.52 19.58
CA ASN A 112 20.24 3.30 19.31
C ASN A 112 20.87 3.08 17.93
N ARG A 113 20.31 2.18 17.10
CA ARG A 113 20.88 1.88 15.77
C ARG A 113 19.93 1.10 14.88
N THR A 114 20.14 1.26 13.59
CA THR A 114 19.55 0.44 12.53
C THR A 114 20.60 -0.46 11.88
N VAL A 115 20.37 -1.78 11.87
CA VAL A 115 21.30 -2.75 11.27
C VAL A 115 20.90 -2.98 9.81
N VAL A 116 21.83 -2.75 8.89
CA VAL A 116 21.56 -2.86 7.45
C VAL A 116 22.63 -3.72 6.80
N HIS A 117 22.20 -4.75 6.07
CA HIS A 117 23.11 -5.62 5.31
C HIS A 117 22.99 -5.30 3.80
N PRO A 118 24.09 -5.14 3.04
CA PRO A 118 24.05 -4.81 1.62
C PRO A 118 23.14 -5.74 0.78
N ARG A 119 23.15 -7.04 1.08
CA ARG A 119 22.22 -8.02 0.47
C ARG A 119 20.75 -7.57 0.53
N GLU A 120 20.30 -7.03 1.65
CA GLU A 120 18.92 -6.59 1.84
C GLU A 120 18.65 -5.23 1.14
N VAL A 121 19.68 -4.39 1.00
CA VAL A 121 19.61 -3.11 0.26
C VAL A 121 19.51 -3.34 -1.26
N PHE A 122 20.29 -4.27 -1.81
CA PHE A 122 20.34 -4.52 -3.26
C PHE A 122 19.29 -5.51 -3.77
N LEU A 123 18.77 -6.40 -2.92
CA LEU A 123 17.76 -7.38 -3.33
C LEU A 123 16.50 -6.74 -3.96
N PRO A 124 15.92 -5.64 -3.42
CA PRO A 124 14.81 -4.94 -4.05
C PRO A 124 15.17 -4.39 -5.44
N ALA A 125 16.35 -3.78 -5.59
CA ALA A 125 16.79 -3.24 -6.88
C ALA A 125 16.84 -4.30 -7.97
N ILE A 126 17.35 -5.49 -7.63
CA ILE A 126 17.43 -6.63 -8.56
C ILE A 126 16.03 -7.12 -8.93
N LYS A 127 15.13 -7.27 -7.95
CA LYS A 127 13.75 -7.73 -8.18
C LYS A 127 12.93 -6.74 -9.01
N ASP A 128 13.16 -5.46 -8.80
CA ASP A 128 12.45 -4.38 -9.47
C ASP A 128 13.08 -4.04 -10.85
N MET A 129 14.19 -4.71 -11.24
CA MET A 129 15.00 -4.36 -12.41
C MET A 129 15.38 -2.87 -12.44
N ALA A 130 15.72 -2.33 -11.28
CA ALA A 130 16.01 -0.93 -11.09
C ALA A 130 17.38 -0.55 -11.69
N THR A 131 17.48 0.66 -12.21
CA THR A 131 18.74 1.22 -12.74
C THR A 131 19.46 2.09 -11.70
N ALA A 132 18.78 2.52 -10.65
CA ALA A 132 19.36 3.29 -9.56
C ALA A 132 18.64 3.04 -8.22
N LEU A 133 19.34 3.37 -7.13
CA LEU A 133 18.84 3.35 -5.76
C LEU A 133 19.05 4.72 -5.10
N ILE A 134 18.09 5.12 -4.27
CA ILE A 134 18.23 6.17 -3.25
C ILE A 134 18.08 5.51 -1.88
#